data_AF-A0A376U8D5-F1
#
_entry.id   AF-A0A376U8D5-F1
#
_cell.length_a   1.000
_cell.length_b   1.000
_cell.length_c   1.000
_cell.angle_alpha   90.00
_cell.angle_beta   90.00
_cell.angle_gamma   90.00
#
_symmetry.space_group_name_H-M   'P 1'
#
loop_
_entity.id
_entity.type
_entity.pdbx_description
1 polymer ?
#
loop_
_entity_poly.entity_id
_entity_poly.type
_entity_poly.pdbx_seq_one_letter_code
_entity_poly.pdbx_strand_id
1 'polypeptide(L)' 'MAFRLEMDRVLPHLSDLTGRTILDVGCGSGYHMWRMIGAGAHLAVGIDPTQLFLCQFEAVRKLRVTISAHICYR' A
#
# COMPACT_ATOMS: atom_id res chain seq x y z
N MET A 1 7.63 -10.36 0.70
CA MET A 1 8.84 -10.02 -0.09
C MET A 1 8.37 -9.45 -1.42
N ALA A 2 8.32 -8.12 -1.54
CA ALA A 2 8.05 -7.45 -2.80
C ALA A 2 9.20 -6.45 -3.03
N PHE A 3 10.26 -6.94 -3.69
CA PHE A 3 11.41 -6.14 -4.08
C PHE A 3 11.03 -5.33 -5.31
N ARG A 4 10.65 -4.05 -5.12
CA ARG A 4 10.45 -3.01 -6.14
C ARG A 4 9.96 -3.52 -7.51
N LEU A 5 8.69 -3.91 -7.58
CA LEU A 5 8.02 -4.28 -8.82
C LEU A 5 7.02 -3.19 -9.22
N GLU A 6 7.05 -2.79 -10.50
CA GLU A 6 6.04 -1.91 -11.09
C GLU A 6 4.66 -2.59 -11.02
N MET A 7 3.65 -1.95 -10.40
CA MET A 7 2.31 -2.55 -10.21
C MET A 7 1.70 -3.04 -11.51
N ASP A 8 1.96 -2.35 -12.62
CA ASP A 8 1.37 -2.69 -13.91
C ASP A 8 1.88 -4.04 -14.46
N ARG A 9 3.02 -4.54 -13.97
CA ARG A 9 3.52 -5.89 -14.31
C ARG A 9 2.98 -6.98 -13.38
N VAL A 10 2.69 -6.65 -12.13
CA VAL A 10 2.31 -7.62 -11.09
C VAL A 10 0.80 -7.82 -11.02
N LEU A 11 0.02 -6.75 -11.22
CA LEU A 11 -1.44 -6.77 -11.10
C LEU A 11 -2.12 -7.87 -11.95
N PRO A 12 -1.72 -8.14 -13.22
CA PRO A 12 -2.35 -9.18 -14.02
C PRO A 12 -2.12 -10.61 -13.51
N HIS A 13 -1.08 -10.81 -12.69
CA HIS A 13 -0.69 -12.12 -12.16
C HIS A 13 -1.20 -12.35 -10.74
N LEU A 14 -1.77 -11.33 -10.12
CA LEU A 14 -2.37 -11.43 -8.79
C LEU A 14 -3.80 -11.98 -8.91
N SER A 15 -4.17 -12.79 -7.92
CA SER A 15 -5.58 -13.14 -7.73
C SER A 15 -6.40 -11.87 -7.46
N ASP A 16 -7.69 -11.90 -7.82
CA ASP A 16 -8.61 -10.78 -7.55
C ASP A 16 -8.47 -10.28 -6.11
N LEU A 17 -8.15 -8.99 -5.98
CA LEU A 17 -7.87 -8.33 -4.70
C LEU A 17 -9.15 -7.86 -4.00
N THR A 18 -10.31 -7.97 -4.66
CA THR A 18 -11.60 -7.54 -4.11
C THR A 18 -11.86 -8.15 -2.73
N GLY A 19 -12.08 -7.27 -1.74
CA GLY A 19 -12.38 -7.69 -0.36
C GLY A 19 -11.18 -8.22 0.44
N ARG A 20 -9.98 -8.27 -0.14
CA ARG A 20 -8.80 -8.83 0.55
C ARG A 20 -8.17 -7.83 1.52
N THR A 21 -7.55 -8.38 2.55
CA THR A 21 -6.60 -7.66 3.41
C THR A 21 -5.19 -8.00 2.98
N ILE A 22 -4.36 -6.99 2.72
CA ILE A 22 -3.03 -7.15 2.12
C ILE A 22 -1.97 -6.57 3.06
N LEU A 23 -0.84 -7.28 3.18
CA LEU A 23 0.35 -6.83 3.89
C LEU A 23 1.48 -6.55 2.88
N ASP A 24 1.99 -5.33 2.85
CA ASP A 24 3.11 -4.89 2.02
C ASP A 24 4.37 -4.67 2.89
N VAL A 25 5.40 -5.48 2.66
CA VAL A 25 6.64 -5.45 3.47
C VAL A 25 7.71 -4.67 2.71
N GLY A 26 8.17 -3.56 3.29
CA GLY A 26 9.02 -2.60 2.60
C GLY A 26 8.22 -1.72 1.65
N CYS A 27 7.07 -1.22 2.13
CA CYS A 27 6.08 -0.53 1.30
C CYS A 27 6.53 0.85 0.80
N GLY A 28 7.66 1.37 1.28
CA GLY A 28 8.12 2.71 0.95
C GLY A 28 7.04 3.75 1.27
N SER A 29 6.82 4.70 0.35
CA SER A 29 5.78 5.74 0.47
C SER A 29 4.33 5.23 0.46
N GLY A 30 4.11 3.92 0.30
CA GLY A 30 2.78 3.30 0.28
C GLY A 30 2.04 3.41 -1.06
N TYR A 31 2.71 3.81 -2.14
CA TYR A 31 2.12 3.91 -3.48
C TYR A 31 1.41 2.62 -3.92
N HIS A 32 2.01 1.46 -3.70
CA HIS A 32 1.44 0.17 -4.09
C HIS A 32 0.18 -0.17 -3.30
N MET A 33 0.15 0.12 -2.00
CA MET A 33 -1.05 -0.05 -1.19
C MET A 33 -2.22 0.76 -1.73
N TRP A 34 -1.98 2.01 -2.16
CA TRP A 34 -3.01 2.84 -2.77
C TRP A 34 -3.55 2.27 -4.08
N ARG A 35 -2.70 1.63 -4.89
CA ARG A 35 -3.11 0.92 -6.10
C ARG A 35 -3.93 -0.32 -5.79
N MET A 36 -3.55 -1.07 -4.75
CA MET A 36 -4.30 -2.25 -4.29
C MET A 36 -5.70 -1.88 -3.79
N ILE A 37 -5.83 -0.79 -3.02
CA ILE A 37 -7.15 -0.26 -2.62
C ILE A 37 -7.96 0.17 -3.84
N GLY A 38 -7.32 0.83 -4.81
CA GLY A 38 -7.97 1.16 -6.09
C GLY A 38 -8.39 -0.06 -6.92
N ALA A 39 -7.77 -1.22 -6.70
CA ALA A 39 -8.11 -2.50 -7.31
C ALA A 39 -9.14 -3.33 -6.49
N GLY A 40 -9.74 -2.75 -5.44
CA GLY A 40 -10.82 -3.38 -4.68
C GLY A 40 -10.41 -4.00 -3.35
N ALA A 41 -9.14 -3.88 -2.93
CA ALA A 41 -8.72 -4.37 -1.63
C ALA A 41 -9.49 -3.67 -0.50
N HIS A 42 -9.89 -4.45 0.50
CA HIS A 42 -10.62 -3.95 1.67
C HIS A 42 -9.69 -3.16 2.61
N LEU A 43 -8.46 -3.65 2.80
CA LEU A 43 -7.47 -3.06 3.69
C LEU A 43 -6.05 -3.36 3.18
N ALA A 44 -5.19 -2.36 3.18
CA ALA A 44 -3.77 -2.51 2.88
C ALA A 44 -2.93 -1.99 4.05
N VAL A 45 -2.10 -2.84 4.62
CA VAL A 45 -1.19 -2.51 5.72
C VAL A 45 0.24 -2.63 5.22
N GLY A 46 1.02 -1.58 5.42
CA GLY A 46 2.43 -1.51 5.04
C GLY A 46 3.31 -1.50 6.26
N ILE A 47 4.50 -2.07 6.15
CA ILE A 47 5.56 -1.94 7.16
C ILE A 47 6.83 -1.41 6.51
N ASP A 48 7.37 -0.33 7.05
CA ASP A 48 8.64 0.26 6.60
C ASP A 48 9.32 1.02 7.76
N PRO A 49 10.61 0.77 8.05
CA PRO A 49 11.34 1.44 9.12
C PRO A 49 11.82 2.86 8.76
N THR A 50 11.48 3.38 7.58
CA THR A 50 11.96 4.69 7.10
C THR A 50 10.95 5.79 7.42
N GLN A 51 11.30 6.68 8.36
CA GLN A 51 10.41 7.75 8.83
C GLN A 51 9.99 8.73 7.71
N LEU A 52 10.86 8.98 6.73
CA LEU A 52 10.55 9.81 5.57
C LEU A 52 9.33 9.28 4.79
N PHE A 53 9.25 7.96 4.61
CA PHE A 53 8.17 7.33 3.87
C PHE A 53 6.85 7.36 4.63
N LEU A 54 6.89 7.23 5.96
CA LEU A 54 5.73 7.46 6.80
C LEU A 54 5.20 8.90 6.61
N CYS A 55 6.06 9.91 6.68
CA CYS A 55 5.66 11.30 6.47
C CYS A 55 5.02 11.53 5.09
N GLN A 56 5.62 10.97 4.02
CA GLN A 56 5.07 11.05 2.66
C GLN A 56 3.69 10.39 2.56
N PHE A 57 3.56 9.19 3.14
CA PHE A 57 2.31 8.45 3.17
C PHE A 57 1.22 9.23 3.91
N GLU A 58 1.53 9.76 5.09
CA GLU A 58 0.60 10.54 5.91
C GLU A 58 0.15 11.82 5.23
N ALA A 59 1.05 12.51 4.52
CA ALA A 59 0.70 13.70 3.74
C ALA A 59 -0.36 13.37 2.67
N VAL A 60 -0.16 12.29 1.92
CA VAL A 60 -1.14 11.83 0.91
C VAL A 60 -2.42 11.33 1.56
N ARG A 61 -2.32 10.59 2.67
CA ARG A 61 -3.48 10.07 3.41
C ARG A 61 -4.37 11.19 3.92
N LYS A 62 -3.81 12.31 4.38
CA LYS A 62 -4.59 13.48 4.80
C LYS A 62 -5.35 14.17 3.67
N LEU A 63 -4.85 14.04 2.43
CA LEU A 63 -5.48 14.62 1.24
C LEU A 63 -6.55 13.70 0.63
N ARG A 64 -6.58 12.42 1.00
CA ARG A 64 -7.52 11.42 0.47
C ARG A 64 -8.53 11.04 1.55
N VAL A 65 -9.80 10.93 1.17
CA VAL A 65 -10.88 10.48 2.07
C VAL A 65 -10.78 8.97 2.41
N THR A 66 -9.97 8.22 1.68
CA THR A 66 -9.84 6.76 1.84
C THR A 66 -8.96 6.39 3.03
N ILE A 67 -9.58 5.88 4.10
CA ILE A 67 -8.90 5.44 5.33
C ILE A 67 -8.34 4.01 5.27
N SER A 68 -8.64 3.23 4.23
CA SER A 68 -8.32 1.79 4.16
C SER A 68 -6.86 1.43 3.91
N ALA A 69 -5.92 2.38 4.02
CA ALA A 69 -4.49 2.11 3.92
C ALA A 69 -3.74 2.65 5.14
N HIS A 70 -2.79 1.87 5.65
CA HIS A 70 -2.01 2.21 6.86
C HIS A 70 -0.56 1.77 6.73
N ILE A 71 0.39 2.63 7.13
CA ILE A 71 1.77 2.21 7.40
C ILE A 71 1.93 2.04 8.90
N CYS A 72 2.41 0.88 9.33
CA CYS A 72 2.84 0.64 10.70
C CYS A 72 4.35 0.89 10.79
N TYR A 73 4.72 1.87 11.61
CA TYR A 73 6.08 2.21 11.96
C TYR A 73 6.26 1.93 13.44
N ARG A 74 7.30 1.18 13.81
CA ARG A 74 7.67 0.94 15.21
C ARG A 74 9.12 1.31 15.41
#